data_AF-A0A3D1R408-F1
#
_entry.id   AF-A0A3D1R408-F1
#
_cell.length_a   1.000
_cell.length_b   1.000
_cell.length_c   1.000
_cell.angle_alpha   90.00
_cell.angle_beta   90.00
_cell.angle_gamma   90.00
#
_symmetry.space_group_name_H-M   'P 1'
#
loop_
_entity.id
_entity.type
_entity.pdbx_description
1 polymer ?
#
loop_
_entity_poly.entity_id
_entity_poly.type
_entity_poly.pdbx_seq_one_letter_code
_entity_poly.pdbx_strand_id
1 'polypeptide(L)'
;MAGLLALALSGSPAAVLASEGAIGPEELRRPEPSPVKGAKLSVLGGVEGYSGRLAPRVNPGVAWGVVVGTQPLNRVGVELAYSGASNALTDPRFEGGRMVRNGVGLNVKFSLTPSRVEPYLYGGIGVSFASISDVPVASGYGDDVFGVVPLGAGVGFHLGT
;
A
#
# COMPACT_ATOMS: atom_id res chain seq x y z
N MET A 1 -10.19 -25.70 -3.58
CA MET A 1 -10.28 -24.27 -3.90
C MET A 1 -11.18 -23.61 -2.89
N ALA A 2 -10.62 -22.84 -1.97
CA ALA A 2 -11.35 -21.95 -1.06
C ALA A 2 -10.68 -20.60 -1.18
N GLY A 3 -11.33 -19.65 -1.87
CA GLY A 3 -10.81 -18.29 -2.02
C GLY A 3 -10.87 -17.58 -0.68
N LEU A 4 -9.71 -17.32 -0.08
CA LEU A 4 -9.59 -16.53 1.14
C LEU A 4 -9.66 -15.04 0.75
N LEU A 5 -10.81 -14.42 0.95
CA LEU A 5 -10.96 -12.97 0.81
C LEU A 5 -10.32 -12.30 2.04
N ALA A 6 -9.03 -11.99 1.97
CA ALA A 6 -8.35 -11.24 3.01
C ALA A 6 -8.65 -9.74 2.82
N LEU A 7 -9.61 -9.21 3.60
CA LEU A 7 -9.82 -7.77 3.73
C LEU A 7 -8.71 -7.21 4.63
N ALA A 8 -7.57 -6.88 4.03
CA ALA A 8 -6.52 -6.13 4.69
C ALA A 8 -6.97 -4.67 4.77
N LEU A 9 -7.58 -4.30 5.90
CA LEU A 9 -7.79 -2.90 6.26
C LEU A 9 -6.41 -2.34 6.64
N SER A 10 -5.63 -1.94 5.64
CA SER A 10 -4.41 -1.16 5.88
C SER A 10 -4.87 0.23 6.36
N GLY A 11 -5.10 0.35 7.66
CA GLY A 11 -5.30 1.63 8.34
C GLY A 11 -3.97 2.40 8.30
N SER A 12 -3.65 2.97 7.16
CA SER A 12 -2.50 3.85 7.02
C SER A 12 -2.90 5.26 7.45
N PRO A 13 -2.36 5.83 8.55
CA PRO A 13 -2.20 7.26 8.61
C PRO A 13 -1.15 7.62 7.54
N ALA A 14 -1.61 7.96 6.34
CA ALA A 14 -0.72 8.38 5.28
C ALA A 14 -0.12 9.77 5.63
N ALA A 15 0.98 9.78 6.36
CA ALA A 15 1.90 10.91 6.32
C ALA A 15 2.65 10.82 4.97
N VAL A 16 2.04 11.39 3.93
CA VAL A 16 2.68 11.52 2.61
C VAL A 16 3.74 12.62 2.70
N LEU A 17 5.02 12.24 2.84
CA LEU A 17 6.10 13.10 2.38
C LEU A 17 6.22 12.92 0.88
N ALA A 18 5.65 13.85 0.10
CA ALA A 18 5.88 13.93 -1.32
C ALA A 18 7.24 14.61 -1.57
N SER A 19 8.13 13.93 -2.29
CA SER A 19 9.30 14.57 -2.91
C SER A 19 9.03 14.67 -4.41
N GLU A 20 8.99 15.89 -4.94
CA GLU A 20 8.94 16.15 -6.38
C GLU A 20 10.36 16.05 -6.94
N GLY A 21 10.69 14.89 -7.52
CA GLY A 21 11.93 14.70 -8.27
C GLY A 21 11.75 15.07 -9.74
N ALA A 22 12.27 16.23 -10.14
CA ALA A 22 12.40 16.60 -11.56
C ALA A 22 13.55 15.80 -12.19
N ILE A 23 13.23 14.92 -13.15
CA ILE A 23 14.24 14.30 -14.02
C ILE A 23 14.29 15.08 -15.33
N GLY A 24 15.45 15.60 -15.70
CA GLY A 24 15.77 16.09 -17.05
C GLY A 24 17.20 15.67 -17.45
N PRO A 25 17.68 15.98 -18.67
CA PRO A 25 16.98 16.50 -19.85
C PRO A 25 17.06 15.54 -21.05
N GLU A 26 16.00 15.46 -21.87
CA GLU A 26 16.15 15.09 -23.28
C GLU A 26 15.28 16.03 -24.12
N GLU A 27 15.97 16.85 -24.90
CA GLU A 27 15.42 17.86 -25.79
C GLU A 27 15.31 17.24 -27.18
N LEU A 28 14.08 17.03 -27.70
CA LEU A 28 13.74 17.12 -29.14
C LEU A 28 12.24 16.82 -29.42
N ARG A 29 11.60 17.83 -30.05
CA ARG A 29 10.33 17.83 -30.80
C ARG A 29 8.99 17.83 -30.03
N ARG A 30 8.38 19.02 -30.02
CA ARG A 30 7.00 19.34 -29.59
C ARG A 30 5.94 18.85 -30.59
N PRO A 31 5.00 18.03 -30.13
CA PRO A 31 3.57 18.30 -30.23
C PRO A 31 3.07 18.64 -28.82
N GLU A 32 2.38 19.75 -28.59
CA GLU A 32 1.94 20.15 -27.24
C GLU A 32 1.09 19.06 -26.57
N PRO A 33 1.59 18.37 -25.53
CA PRO A 33 0.78 17.47 -24.74
C PRO A 33 0.32 18.26 -23.51
N SER A 34 -0.97 18.16 -23.18
CA SER A 34 -1.52 18.70 -21.93
C SER A 34 -0.62 18.38 -20.74
N PRO A 35 -0.38 19.32 -19.79
CA PRO A 35 0.55 19.11 -18.69
C PRO A 35 0.12 17.88 -17.88
N VAL A 36 0.78 16.76 -18.12
CA VAL A 36 0.66 15.57 -17.29
C VAL A 36 1.27 15.97 -15.96
N LYS A 37 0.42 16.30 -14.99
CA LYS A 37 0.84 16.65 -13.63
C LYS A 37 1.79 15.56 -13.13
N GLY A 38 2.98 15.98 -12.71
CA GLY A 38 4.18 15.15 -12.54
C GLY A 38 3.99 13.90 -11.69
N ALA A 39 4.92 12.96 -11.86
CA ALA A 39 4.98 11.76 -11.03
C ALA A 39 5.25 12.14 -9.56
N LYS A 40 4.48 11.54 -8.65
CA LYS A 40 4.60 11.67 -7.20
C LYS A 40 5.22 10.40 -6.65
N LEU A 41 6.27 10.53 -5.85
CA LEU A 41 6.83 9.44 -5.05
C LEU A 41 6.46 9.67 -3.59
N SER A 42 5.96 8.63 -2.92
CA SER A 42 5.56 8.65 -1.51
C SER A 42 6.11 7.44 -0.77
N VAL A 43 6.50 7.63 0.48
CA VAL A 43 6.84 6.54 1.41
C VAL A 43 5.75 6.47 2.47
N LEU A 44 5.39 5.26 2.88
CA LEU A 44 4.32 4.98 3.83
C LEU A 44 4.89 4.25 5.05
N GLY A 45 4.34 4.57 6.22
CA GLY A 45 4.56 3.85 7.47
C GLY A 45 3.26 3.78 8.26
N GLY A 46 3.04 2.69 8.99
CA GLY A 46 1.80 2.51 9.73
C GLY A 46 1.73 1.20 10.51
N VAL A 47 0.50 0.78 10.80
CA VAL A 47 0.20 -0.48 11.48
C VAL A 47 -0.77 -1.28 10.63
N GLU A 48 -0.48 -2.56 10.44
CA GLU A 48 -1.37 -3.49 9.75
C GLU A 48 -1.96 -4.49 10.74
N GLY A 49 -3.28 -4.67 10.67
CA GLY A 49 -4.01 -5.67 11.44
C GLY A 49 -4.86 -6.54 10.52
N TYR A 50 -5.35 -7.65 11.06
CA TYR A 50 -6.11 -8.64 10.31
C TYR A 50 -7.53 -8.76 10.84
N SER A 51 -8.47 -9.08 9.96
CA SER A 51 -9.88 -9.31 10.27
C SER A 51 -10.26 -10.79 10.06
N GLY A 52 -11.48 -11.17 10.45
CA GLY A 52 -12.02 -12.50 10.22
C GLY A 52 -11.18 -13.61 10.88
N ARG A 53 -10.85 -14.66 10.12
CA ARG A 53 -10.16 -15.85 10.64
C ARG A 53 -8.69 -15.62 11.00
N LEU A 54 -8.08 -14.55 10.48
CA LEU A 54 -6.69 -14.17 10.76
C LEU A 54 -6.58 -13.31 12.03
N ALA A 55 -7.62 -12.54 12.38
CA ALA A 55 -7.64 -11.67 13.56
C ALA A 55 -7.20 -12.35 14.88
N PRO A 56 -7.67 -13.57 15.24
CA PRO A 56 -7.23 -14.24 16.46
C PRO A 56 -5.88 -14.97 16.34
N ARG A 57 -5.25 -14.98 15.15
CA ARG A 57 -4.03 -15.73 14.88
C ARG A 57 -2.81 -14.86 14.64
N VAL A 58 -3.04 -13.61 14.25
CA VAL A 58 -2.01 -12.65 13.83
C VAL A 58 -2.27 -11.33 14.53
N ASN A 59 -1.31 -10.90 15.36
CA ASN A 59 -1.39 -9.63 16.06
C ASN A 59 -1.14 -8.46 15.09
N PRO A 60 -1.70 -7.27 15.37
CA PRO A 60 -1.30 -6.06 14.65
C PRO A 60 0.21 -5.81 14.73
N GLY A 61 0.76 -5.23 13.67
CA GLY A 61 2.21 -5.13 13.49
C GLY A 61 2.60 -3.94 12.62
N VAL A 62 3.91 -3.68 12.52
CA VAL A 62 4.44 -2.53 11.77
C VAL A 62 4.23 -2.76 10.27
N ALA A 63 3.81 -1.71 9.57
CA ALA A 63 3.61 -1.68 8.13
C ALA A 63 4.44 -0.57 7.47
N TRP A 64 4.85 -0.80 6.23
CA TRP A 64 5.62 0.12 5.41
C TRP A 64 5.22 0.03 3.94
N GLY A 65 5.59 1.02 3.14
CA GLY A 65 5.31 0.97 1.71
C GLY A 65 5.93 2.10 0.91
N VAL A 66 5.86 1.96 -0.41
CA VAL A 66 6.28 2.97 -1.38
C VAL A 66 5.19 3.07 -2.44
N VAL A 67 4.85 4.30 -2.82
CA VAL A 67 3.85 4.57 -3.85
C VAL A 67 4.45 5.50 -4.89
N VAL A 68 4.29 5.11 -6.16
CA VAL A 68 4.57 5.96 -7.31
C VAL A 68 3.25 6.22 -8.02
N GLY A 69 2.88 7.48 -8.16
CA GLY A 69 1.59 7.83 -8.75
C GLY A 69 1.66 9.02 -9.68
N THR A 70 0.63 9.16 -10.50
CA THR A 70 0.40 10.36 -11.31
C THR A 70 -1.07 10.74 -11.21
N GLN A 71 -1.37 12.02 -11.42
CA GLN A 71 -2.71 12.58 -11.33
C GLN A 71 -3.10 13.19 -12.68
N PRO A 72 -3.47 12.34 -13.67
CA PRO A 72 -3.77 12.81 -15.01
C PRO A 72 -5.02 13.71 -15.05
N LEU A 73 -5.93 13.54 -14.08
CA LEU A 73 -7.17 14.29 -13.97
C LEU A 73 -7.18 15.10 -12.66
N ASN A 74 -7.94 16.19 -12.61
CA ASN A 74 -7.95 17.10 -11.45
C ASN A 74 -8.27 16.43 -10.10
N ARG A 75 -8.98 15.30 -10.09
CA ARG A 75 -9.35 14.57 -8.87
C ARG A 75 -9.05 13.08 -8.91
N VAL A 76 -8.52 12.58 -10.02
CA VAL A 76 -8.29 11.14 -10.19
C VAL A 76 -6.81 10.91 -10.47
N GLY A 77 -6.21 10.06 -9.63
CA GLY A 77 -4.84 9.59 -9.76
C GLY A 77 -4.78 8.09 -9.96
N VAL A 78 -3.66 7.65 -10.51
CA VAL A 78 -3.29 6.24 -10.62
C VAL A 78 -2.00 6.04 -9.84
N GLU A 79 -1.94 4.98 -9.06
CA GLU A 79 -0.86 4.71 -8.11
C GLU A 79 -0.39 3.26 -8.23
N LEU A 80 0.90 3.07 -8.45
CA LEU A 80 1.59 1.80 -8.26
C LEU A 80 2.11 1.76 -6.83
N ALA A 81 1.69 0.77 -6.05
CA ALA A 81 2.02 0.66 -4.64
C ALA A 81 2.74 -0.66 -4.33
N TYR A 82 3.85 -0.56 -3.62
CA TYR A 82 4.42 -1.66 -2.87
C TYR A 82 4.09 -1.48 -1.39
N SER A 83 3.66 -2.56 -0.73
CA SER A 83 3.36 -2.56 0.70
C SER A 83 4.00 -3.77 1.37
N GLY A 84 4.53 -3.57 2.57
CA GLY A 84 5.01 -4.63 3.43
C GLY A 84 4.47 -4.46 4.85
N ALA A 85 4.38 -5.57 5.56
CA ALA A 85 4.01 -5.58 6.96
C ALA A 85 4.70 -6.72 7.69
N SER A 86 4.93 -6.54 8.98
CA SER A 86 5.37 -7.64 9.83
C SER A 86 4.58 -7.70 11.12
N ASN A 87 4.04 -8.88 11.36
CA ASN A 87 3.09 -9.18 12.40
C ASN A 87 3.56 -10.38 13.22
N ALA A 88 3.38 -10.32 14.53
CA ALA A 88 3.64 -11.47 15.40
C ALA A 88 2.48 -12.46 15.32
N LEU A 89 2.78 -13.76 15.36
CA LEU A 89 1.76 -14.79 15.53
C LEU A 89 1.23 -14.76 16.97
N THR A 90 -0.05 -15.07 17.14
CA THR A 90 -0.69 -15.11 18.47
C THR A 90 -0.46 -16.45 19.20
N ASP A 91 0.00 -17.49 18.49
CA ASP A 91 0.19 -18.83 19.05
C ASP A 91 1.41 -18.87 20.00
N PRO A 92 1.21 -19.15 21.30
CA PRO A 92 2.30 -19.16 22.29
C PRO A 92 3.28 -20.32 22.09
N ARG A 93 2.97 -21.32 21.26
CA ARG A 93 3.89 -22.42 20.92
C ARG A 93 5.03 -21.96 20.01
N PHE A 94 4.88 -20.81 19.35
CA PHE A 94 5.86 -20.23 18.45
C PHE A 94 6.27 -18.85 18.97
N GLU A 95 6.88 -18.83 20.16
CA GLU A 95 7.49 -17.60 20.69
C GLU A 95 8.50 -17.06 19.68
N GLY A 96 8.23 -15.86 19.16
CA GLY A 96 9.03 -15.22 18.11
C GLY A 96 8.54 -15.46 16.67
N GLY A 97 7.53 -16.30 16.46
CA GLY A 97 6.93 -16.55 15.16
C GLY A 97 6.37 -15.26 14.54
N ARG A 98 6.75 -14.98 13.29
CA ARG A 98 6.36 -13.77 12.59
C ARG A 98 5.86 -14.07 11.19
N MET A 99 4.83 -13.33 10.80
CA MET A 99 4.37 -13.25 9.43
C MET A 99 4.91 -11.96 8.82
N VAL A 100 5.61 -12.07 7.69
CA VAL A 100 6.04 -10.94 6.89
C VAL A 100 5.26 -10.98 5.58
N ARG A 101 4.43 -9.96 5.38
CA ARG A 101 3.67 -9.77 4.13
C ARG A 101 4.40 -8.77 3.27
N ASN A 102 4.44 -9.04 1.98
CA ASN A 102 4.84 -8.09 0.95
C ASN A 102 3.83 -8.16 -0.19
N GLY A 103 3.60 -7.06 -0.87
CA GLY A 103 2.66 -7.04 -1.98
C GLY A 103 2.85 -5.84 -2.88
N VAL A 104 2.38 -6.01 -4.11
CA VAL A 104 2.36 -4.96 -5.12
C VAL A 104 0.93 -4.82 -5.66
N GLY A 105 0.51 -3.59 -5.93
CA GLY A 105 -0.82 -3.32 -6.42
C GLY A 105 -0.91 -2.05 -7.23
N LEU A 106 -2.00 -1.94 -7.98
CA LEU A 106 -2.38 -0.76 -8.72
C LEU A 106 -3.66 -0.20 -8.12
N ASN A 107 -3.64 1.07 -7.76
CA ASN A 107 -4.75 1.77 -7.14
C ASN A 107 -5.20 2.94 -8.02
N VAL A 108 -6.49 3.22 -7.96
CA VAL A 108 -7.08 4.48 -8.38
C VAL A 108 -7.33 5.29 -7.12
N LYS A 109 -6.83 6.53 -7.11
CA LYS A 109 -7.05 7.51 -6.05
C LYS A 109 -8.07 8.55 -6.49
N PHE A 110 -9.03 8.85 -5.63
CA PHE A 110 -10.01 9.91 -5.82
C PHE A 110 -9.87 10.97 -4.74
N SER A 111 -9.51 12.18 -5.13
CA SER A 111 -9.38 13.34 -4.25
C SER A 111 -10.71 14.07 -4.10
N LEU A 112 -11.17 14.26 -2.87
CA LEU A 112 -12.45 14.90 -2.58
C LEU A 112 -12.39 16.42 -2.82
N THR A 113 -11.28 17.06 -2.43
CA THR A 113 -11.10 18.51 -2.56
C THR A 113 -9.72 18.84 -3.13
N PRO A 114 -9.61 19.66 -4.19
CA PRO A 114 -8.33 20.10 -4.73
C PRO A 114 -7.78 21.28 -3.90
N SER A 115 -7.42 21.02 -2.66
CA SER A 115 -6.92 22.04 -1.73
C SER A 115 -5.56 21.64 -1.13
N ARG A 116 -4.95 22.53 -0.35
CA ARG A 116 -3.70 22.23 0.38
C ARG A 116 -3.83 20.98 1.25
N VAL A 117 -5.01 20.79 1.82
CA VAL A 117 -5.42 19.56 2.51
C VAL A 117 -6.31 18.80 1.53
N GLU A 118 -5.87 17.63 1.11
CA GLU A 118 -6.55 16.82 0.11
C GLU A 118 -7.01 15.51 0.76
N PRO A 119 -8.22 15.45 1.32
CA PRO A 119 -8.84 14.17 1.66
C PRO A 119 -9.02 13.35 0.39
N TYR A 120 -8.71 12.06 0.46
CA TYR A 120 -8.83 11.16 -0.68
C TYR A 120 -9.31 9.77 -0.24
N LEU A 121 -9.88 9.06 -1.20
CA LEU A 121 -10.17 7.64 -1.15
C LEU A 121 -9.30 6.94 -2.18
N TYR A 122 -8.99 5.67 -1.97
CA TYR A 122 -8.37 4.85 -3.01
C TYR A 122 -8.95 3.44 -3.01
N GLY A 123 -8.89 2.83 -4.18
CA GLY A 123 -9.25 1.43 -4.36
C GLY A 123 -8.49 0.82 -5.52
N GLY A 124 -8.26 -0.48 -5.48
CA GLY A 124 -7.40 -1.11 -6.47
C GLY A 124 -7.44 -2.62 -6.51
N ILE A 125 -6.42 -3.16 -7.17
CA ILE A 125 -6.14 -4.59 -7.24
C ILE A 125 -4.66 -4.82 -6.93
N GLY A 126 -4.34 -5.95 -6.33
CA GLY A 126 -2.96 -6.31 -6.09
C GLY A 126 -2.76 -7.78 -5.86
N VAL A 127 -1.49 -8.13 -5.71
CA VAL A 127 -1.04 -9.45 -5.31
C VAL A 127 -0.16 -9.30 -4.08
N SER A 128 -0.36 -10.17 -3.11
CA SER A 128 0.45 -10.23 -1.90
C SER A 128 0.99 -11.64 -1.71
N PHE A 129 2.19 -11.69 -1.14
CA PHE A 129 2.86 -12.89 -0.72
C PHE A 129 3.16 -12.74 0.77
N ALA A 130 2.74 -13.73 1.55
CA ALA A 130 3.03 -13.81 2.96
C ALA A 130 4.03 -14.94 3.18
N SER A 131 5.10 -14.65 3.89
CA SER A 131 6.03 -15.65 4.38
C SER A 131 6.00 -15.68 5.89
N ILE A 132 6.11 -16.89 6.44
CA ILE A 132 6.07 -17.13 7.88
C ILE A 132 7.43 -17.68 8.28
N SER A 133 8.09 -16.95 9.16
CA SER A 133 9.41 -17.30 9.68
C SER A 133 9.31 -17.76 11.13
N ASP A 134 10.30 -18.54 11.57
CA ASP A 134 10.46 -19.00 12.96
C ASP A 134 9.34 -19.95 13.43
N VAL A 135 8.85 -20.80 12.53
CA VAL A 135 7.88 -21.87 12.82
C VAL A 135 8.40 -23.20 12.24
N PRO A 136 8.34 -24.34 12.97
CA PRO A 136 8.75 -25.65 12.44
C PRO A 136 8.01 -26.00 11.15
N VAL A 137 8.71 -26.55 10.16
CA VAL A 137 8.17 -26.90 8.82
C VAL A 137 6.96 -27.87 8.88
N ALA A 138 6.84 -28.62 9.97
CA ALA A 138 5.74 -29.57 10.22
C ALA A 138 4.44 -28.92 10.77
N SER A 139 4.41 -27.60 10.94
CA SER A 139 3.31 -26.85 11.59
C SER A 139 2.12 -26.54 10.67
N GLY A 140 2.25 -26.78 9.36
CA GLY A 140 1.20 -26.51 8.37
C GLY A 140 1.06 -25.03 7.97
N TYR A 141 1.99 -24.16 8.41
CA TYR A 141 2.16 -22.83 7.83
C TYR A 141 2.96 -22.93 6.52
N GLY A 142 2.51 -22.26 5.48
CA GLY A 142 3.15 -22.26 4.17
C GLY A 142 3.06 -20.89 3.51
N ASP A 143 4.01 -20.60 2.63
CA ASP A 143 3.99 -19.39 1.81
C ASP A 143 2.79 -19.44 0.88
N ASP A 144 2.03 -18.34 0.80
CA ASP A 144 0.86 -18.24 -0.07
C ASP A 144 0.88 -16.92 -0.85
N VAL A 145 0.47 -17.01 -2.11
CA VAL A 145 0.29 -15.87 -3.01
C VAL A 145 -1.20 -15.68 -3.22
N PHE A 146 -1.71 -14.53 -2.81
CA PHE A 146 -3.13 -14.23 -2.86
C PHE A 146 -3.41 -12.87 -3.51
N GLY A 147 -4.54 -12.81 -4.21
CA GLY A 147 -5.07 -11.57 -4.73
C GLY A 147 -5.64 -10.70 -3.61
N VAL A 148 -5.48 -9.39 -3.72
CA VAL A 148 -6.01 -8.41 -2.77
C VAL A 148 -6.79 -7.33 -3.50
N VAL A 149 -7.81 -6.80 -2.84
CA VAL A 149 -8.54 -5.59 -3.26
C VAL A 149 -8.25 -4.51 -2.22
N PRO A 150 -7.21 -3.68 -2.42
CA PRO A 150 -6.90 -2.58 -1.51
C PRO A 150 -8.02 -1.56 -1.55
N LEU A 151 -8.45 -1.10 -0.38
CA LEU A 151 -9.39 0.01 -0.21
C LEU A 151 -8.93 0.84 0.98
N GLY A 152 -9.02 2.16 0.86
CA GLY A 152 -8.64 3.03 1.96
C GLY A 152 -9.00 4.50 1.74
N ALA A 153 -8.70 5.28 2.76
CA ALA A 153 -8.90 6.72 2.81
C ALA A 153 -7.67 7.37 3.44
N GLY A 154 -7.41 8.62 3.09
CA GLY A 154 -6.30 9.38 3.65
C GLY A 154 -6.48 10.88 3.48
N VAL A 155 -5.52 11.63 4.01
CA VAL A 155 -5.44 13.08 3.86
C VAL A 155 -4.01 13.42 3.42
N GLY A 156 -3.88 14.02 2.23
CA GLY A 156 -2.63 14.52 1.69
C GLY A 156 -2.42 15.99 2.05
N PHE A 157 -1.15 16.37 2.26
CA PHE A 157 -0.75 17.77 2.45
C PHE A 157 0.21 18.18 1.34
N HIS A 158 -0.11 19.27 0.65
CA HIS A 158 0.79 19.86 -0.34
C HIS A 158 1.63 20.95 0.32
N LEU A 159 2.93 20.68 0.47
CA LEU A 159 3.90 21.63 1.02
C LEU A 159 4.66 22.28 -0.14
N GLY A 160 4.15 23.39 -0.64
CA GLY A 160 4.69 24.15 -1.78
C GLY A 160 3.63 25.02 -2.45
N THR A 161 4.06 26.05 -3.20
CA THR A 161 3.23 26.86 -4.11
C THR A 161 3.66 26.62 -5.53
#